data_AF-A0A924KUB5-F1
#
_entry.id   AF-A0A924KUB5-F1
#
_cell.length_a   1.000
_cell.length_b   1.000
_cell.length_c   1.000
_cell.angle_alpha   90.00
_cell.angle_beta   90.00
_cell.angle_gamma   90.00
#
_symmetry.space_group_name_H-M   'P 1'
#
loop_
_entity.id
_entity.type
_entity.pdbx_description
1 polymer ?
#
loop_
_entity_poly.entity_id
_entity_poly.type
_entity_poly.pdbx_seq_one_letter_code
_entity_poly.pdbx_strand_id
1 'polypeptide(L)'
;MRYRKGGLKRDVAKLATETLERRAQSHFVMLPVSNKAAALAAEWLRNPLQTNDALHLAIAHAGGATTLATFDERFAKAAQKLRLHNLKIELIRPAPPWVAQKRAAYLVGAAPKPGPKKKVKP
;
A
#
# COMPACT_ATOMS: atom_id res chain seq x y z
N MET A 1 22.29 8.30 14.79
CA MET A 1 21.19 7.78 13.93
C MET A 1 19.87 7.87 14.69
N ARG A 2 18.92 8.70 14.23
CA ARG A 2 17.56 8.74 14.82
C ARG A 2 16.80 7.48 14.42
N TYR A 3 16.50 6.60 15.38
CA TYR A 3 15.60 5.46 15.17
C TYR A 3 14.21 6.01 14.78
N ARG A 4 13.73 5.68 13.58
CA ARG A 4 12.35 6.00 13.20
C ARG A 4 11.41 5.05 13.96
N LYS A 5 10.59 5.58 14.86
CA LYS A 5 9.47 4.82 15.45
C LYS A 5 8.63 4.22 14.31
N GLY A 6 8.38 2.91 14.36
CA GLY A 6 7.60 2.18 13.34
C GLY A 6 8.41 1.47 12.25
N GLY A 7 9.75 1.47 12.32
CA GLY A 7 10.57 0.67 11.41
C GLY A 7 10.35 -0.83 11.61
N LEU A 8 10.12 -1.57 10.51
CA LEU A 8 10.05 -3.02 10.54
C LEU A 8 11.45 -3.64 10.68
N LYS A 9 11.53 -4.78 11.38
CA LYS A 9 12.74 -5.63 11.33
C LYS A 9 12.94 -6.12 9.89
N ARG A 10 14.20 -6.33 9.48
CA ARG A 10 14.57 -6.72 8.11
C ARG A 10 13.77 -7.92 7.59
N ASP A 11 13.62 -8.96 8.39
CA ASP A 11 12.92 -10.19 7.99
C ASP A 11 11.41 -9.96 7.80
N VAL A 12 10.82 -9.10 8.64
CA VAL A 12 9.40 -8.72 8.53
C VAL A 12 9.17 -7.85 7.30
N ALA A 13 10.08 -6.91 7.03
CA ALA A 13 10.03 -6.10 5.81
C ALA A 13 10.14 -6.98 4.55
N LYS A 14 11.08 -7.94 4.54
CA LYS A 14 11.24 -8.89 3.43
C LYS A 14 9.96 -9.71 3.18
N LEU A 15 9.39 -10.30 4.23
CA LEU A 15 8.14 -11.06 4.13
C LEU A 15 6.97 -10.18 3.64
N ALA A 16 6.89 -8.94 4.11
CA ALA A 16 5.86 -8.00 3.68
C ALA A 16 5.98 -7.65 2.19
N THR A 17 7.20 -7.41 1.70
CA THR A 17 7.48 -7.16 0.28
C THR A 17 7.09 -8.36 -0.59
N GLU A 18 7.56 -9.56 -0.25
CA GLU A 18 7.24 -10.79 -1.01
C GLU A 18 5.73 -11.10 -1.00
N THR A 19 5.03 -10.73 0.07
CA THR A 19 3.57 -10.86 0.14
C THR A 19 2.87 -9.84 -0.74
N LEU A 20 3.35 -8.59 -0.76
CA LEU A 20 2.82 -7.54 -1.61
C LEU A 20 3.02 -7.88 -3.10
N GLU A 21 4.21 -8.32 -3.49
CA GLU A 21 4.53 -8.70 -4.87
C GLU A 21 3.63 -9.82 -5.39
N ARG A 22 3.47 -10.90 -4.62
CA ARG A 22 2.57 -12.01 -4.98
C ARG A 22 1.12 -11.57 -5.12
N ARG A 23 0.64 -10.71 -4.21
CA ARG A 23 -0.72 -10.15 -4.30
C ARG A 23 -0.88 -9.25 -5.51
N ALA A 24 0.11 -8.42 -5.79
CA ALA A 24 0.08 -7.52 -6.94
C ALA A 24 0.00 -8.31 -8.26
N GLN A 25 0.80 -9.35 -8.41
CA GLN A 25 0.78 -10.21 -9.60
C GLN A 25 -0.55 -10.96 -9.79
N SER A 26 -1.26 -11.29 -8.70
CA SER A 26 -2.44 -12.16 -8.75
C SER A 26 -3.77 -11.39 -8.71
N HIS A 27 -3.79 -10.17 -8.19
CA HIS A 27 -5.02 -9.45 -7.90
C HIS A 27 -5.06 -8.02 -8.44
N PHE A 28 -3.93 -7.46 -8.88
CA PHE A 28 -3.89 -6.08 -9.38
C PHE A 28 -3.64 -6.05 -10.88
N VAL A 29 -4.37 -5.17 -11.57
CA VAL A 29 -4.06 -4.78 -12.93
C VAL A 29 -3.03 -3.66 -12.86
N MET A 30 -1.80 -3.93 -13.31
CA MET A 30 -0.73 -2.95 -13.32
C MET A 30 -0.88 -2.05 -14.55
N LEU A 31 -1.29 -0.81 -14.35
CA LEU A 31 -1.41 0.18 -15.42
C LEU A 31 -0.03 0.72 -15.81
N PRO A 32 0.30 0.80 -17.12
CA PRO A 32 1.59 1.31 -17.57
C PRO A 32 1.67 2.84 -17.50
N VAL A 33 2.89 3.35 -17.39
CA VAL A 33 3.18 4.77 -17.62
C VAL A 33 3.21 5.03 -19.12
N SER A 34 2.09 5.50 -19.68
CA SER A 34 1.99 5.83 -21.10
C SER A 34 2.49 7.26 -21.39
N ASN A 35 2.81 7.55 -22.66
CA ASN A 35 3.13 8.92 -23.11
C ASN A 35 1.99 9.90 -22.78
N LYS A 36 0.73 9.45 -22.89
CA LYS A 36 -0.44 10.24 -22.50
C LYS A 36 -0.43 10.56 -21.01
N ALA A 37 -0.13 9.59 -20.15
CA ALA A 37 -0.03 9.81 -18.72
C ALA A 37 1.13 10.76 -18.36
N ALA A 38 2.29 10.63 -19.04
CA ALA A 38 3.42 11.53 -18.83
C ALA A 38 3.11 12.98 -19.21
N ALA A 39 2.43 13.20 -20.35
CA ALA A 39 2.00 14.52 -20.78
C ALA A 39 1.02 15.17 -19.79
N LEU A 40 -0.01 14.42 -19.37
CA LEU A 40 -0.99 14.89 -18.38
C LEU A 40 -0.31 15.24 -17.04
N ALA A 41 0.61 14.39 -16.56
CA ALA A 41 1.36 14.67 -15.34
C ALA A 41 2.16 15.98 -15.45
N ALA A 42 2.81 16.23 -16.58
CA ALA A 42 3.56 17.46 -16.83
C ALA A 42 2.67 18.72 -16.89
N GLU A 43 1.46 18.60 -17.42
CA GLU A 43 0.47 19.68 -17.41
C GLU A 43 0.01 20.02 -15.98
N TRP A 44 -0.25 18.99 -15.17
CA TRP A 44 -0.77 19.16 -13.81
C TRP A 44 0.29 19.55 -12.78
N LEU A 45 1.56 19.32 -13.07
CA LEU A 45 2.70 19.83 -12.28
C LEU A 45 2.75 21.35 -12.18
N ARG A 46 2.03 22.06 -13.07
CA ARG A 46 1.91 23.53 -13.02
C ARG A 46 0.89 24.01 -11.98
N ASN A 47 0.28 23.09 -11.22
CA ASN A 47 -0.75 23.26 -10.19
C ASN A 47 -0.45 22.31 -8.99
N PRO A 48 -1.15 22.34 -7.83
CA PRO A 48 -0.58 22.02 -6.50
C PRO A 48 -0.25 20.54 -6.22
N LEU A 49 -0.17 19.69 -7.24
CA LEU A 49 0.22 18.29 -7.10
C LEU A 49 1.75 18.14 -7.06
N GLN A 50 2.23 17.27 -6.17
CA GLN A 50 3.61 16.82 -6.22
C GLN A 50 3.81 15.92 -7.46
N THR A 51 5.05 15.78 -7.93
CA THR A 51 5.38 15.01 -9.14
C THR A 51 4.83 13.59 -9.12
N ASN A 52 4.99 12.89 -8.00
CA ASN A 52 4.51 11.52 -7.87
C ASN A 52 2.98 11.43 -7.88
N ASP A 53 2.31 12.38 -7.22
CA ASP A 53 0.85 12.47 -7.16
C ASP A 53 0.25 12.76 -8.53
N ALA A 54 0.84 13.70 -9.27
CA ALA A 54 0.44 14.03 -10.63
C ALA A 54 0.58 12.81 -11.54
N LEU A 55 1.68 12.06 -11.40
CA LEU A 55 1.90 10.85 -12.19
C LEU A 55 0.89 9.74 -11.86
N HIS A 56 0.60 9.48 -10.58
CA HIS A 56 -0.40 8.47 -10.20
C HIS A 56 -1.80 8.83 -10.71
N LEU A 57 -2.19 10.10 -10.54
CA LEU A 57 -3.46 10.58 -11.06
C LEU A 57 -3.54 10.44 -12.58
N ALA A 58 -2.44 10.70 -13.29
CA ALA A 58 -2.41 10.69 -14.74
C ALA A 58 -2.47 9.27 -15.30
N ILE A 59 -1.80 8.31 -14.65
CA ILE A 59 -1.91 6.88 -14.97
C ILE A 59 -3.35 6.40 -14.80
N ALA A 60 -3.98 6.72 -13.67
CA ALA A 60 -5.36 6.33 -13.41
C ALA A 60 -6.33 6.91 -14.45
N HIS A 61 -6.19 8.22 -14.74
CA HIS A 61 -7.04 8.88 -15.73
C HIS A 61 -6.82 8.35 -17.16
N ALA A 62 -5.57 8.19 -17.59
CA ALA A 62 -5.24 7.68 -18.91
C ALA A 62 -5.62 6.21 -19.09
N GLY A 63 -5.54 5.41 -18.01
CA GLY A 63 -5.97 4.01 -17.98
C GLY A 63 -7.49 3.82 -17.90
N GLY A 64 -8.27 4.90 -17.90
CA GLY A 64 -9.74 4.83 -17.87
C GLY A 64 -10.31 4.40 -16.52
N ALA A 65 -9.56 4.56 -15.43
CA ALA A 65 -10.10 4.34 -14.10
C ALA A 65 -11.25 5.32 -13.84
N THR A 66 -12.30 4.82 -13.18
CA THR A 66 -13.47 5.63 -12.79
C THR A 66 -13.34 6.17 -11.37
N THR A 67 -12.51 5.53 -10.54
CA THR A 67 -12.25 5.92 -9.16
C THR A 67 -10.76 5.79 -8.85
N LEU A 68 -10.21 6.78 -8.15
CA LEU A 68 -8.89 6.72 -7.51
C LEU A 68 -9.07 6.86 -6.00
N ALA A 69 -8.69 5.82 -5.27
CA ALA A 69 -8.77 5.79 -3.82
C ALA A 69 -7.40 6.12 -3.18
N THR A 70 -7.39 6.94 -2.13
CA THR A 70 -6.17 7.38 -1.45
C THR A 70 -6.40 7.61 0.04
N PHE A 71 -5.37 7.43 0.86
CA PHE A 71 -5.38 7.84 2.27
C PHE A 71 -4.84 9.26 2.48
N ASP A 72 -4.29 9.89 1.45
CA ASP A 72 -3.69 11.23 1.54
C ASP A 72 -4.74 12.31 1.27
N GLU A 73 -5.11 13.04 2.31
CA GLU A 73 -6.09 14.13 2.22
C GLU A 73 -5.61 15.32 1.39
N ARG A 74 -4.30 15.63 1.42
CA ARG A 74 -3.74 16.76 0.67
C ARG A 74 -3.81 16.45 -0.82
N PHE A 75 -3.39 15.25 -1.19
CA PHE A 75 -3.50 14.76 -2.56
C PHE A 75 -4.96 14.71 -3.01
N ALA A 76 -5.87 14.14 -2.21
CA ALA A 76 -7.29 14.06 -2.55
C ALA A 76 -7.88 15.45 -2.87
N LYS A 77 -7.62 16.44 -2.00
CA LYS A 77 -8.06 17.83 -2.21
C LYS A 77 -7.43 18.46 -3.45
N ALA A 78 -6.14 18.23 -3.70
CA ALA A 78 -5.47 18.76 -4.87
C ALA A 78 -5.99 18.14 -6.18
N ALA A 79 -6.19 16.83 -6.21
CA ALA A 79 -6.73 16.11 -7.38
C ALA A 79 -8.18 16.52 -7.68
N GLN A 80 -9.01 16.70 -6.66
CA GLN A 80 -10.41 17.16 -6.84
C GLN A 80 -10.50 18.55 -7.50
N LYS A 81 -9.50 19.42 -7.31
CA LYS A 81 -9.47 20.75 -7.95
C LYS A 81 -9.31 20.69 -9.46
N LEU A 82 -8.78 19.58 -10.00
CA LEU A 82 -8.63 19.39 -11.45
C LEU A 82 -9.94 19.06 -12.16
N ARG A 83 -11.03 18.78 -11.42
CA ARG A 83 -12.40 18.58 -11.95
C ARG A 83 -12.45 17.57 -13.12
N LEU A 84 -11.74 16.45 -12.99
CA LEU A 84 -11.72 15.40 -14.01
C LEU A 84 -13.10 14.72 -14.11
N HIS A 85 -13.80 14.90 -15.23
CA HIS A 85 -15.19 14.46 -15.40
C HIS A 85 -15.41 12.95 -15.22
N ASN A 86 -14.42 12.12 -15.56
CA ASN A 86 -14.54 10.66 -15.57
C ASN A 86 -13.77 9.96 -14.44
N LEU A 87 -13.26 10.71 -13.47
CA LEU A 87 -12.45 10.14 -12.38
C LEU A 87 -12.87 10.70 -11.03
N LYS A 88 -13.53 9.87 -10.23
CA LYS A 88 -13.89 10.16 -8.84
C LYS A 88 -12.67 9.99 -7.94
N ILE A 89 -12.41 10.97 -7.08
CA ILE A 89 -11.36 10.86 -6.05
C ILE A 89 -11.99 10.48 -4.72
N GLU A 90 -11.59 9.33 -4.18
CA GLU A 90 -12.11 8.76 -2.94
C GLU A 90 -11.05 8.79 -1.83
N LEU A 91 -11.30 9.58 -0.79
CA LEU A 91 -10.46 9.61 0.40
C LEU A 91 -10.86 8.47 1.34
N ILE A 92 -10.02 7.44 1.43
CA ILE A 92 -10.16 6.36 2.40
C ILE A 92 -9.72 6.92 3.75
N ARG A 93 -10.66 7.06 4.67
CA ARG A 93 -10.34 7.36 6.07
C ARG A 93 -10.07 6.03 6.78
N PRO A 94 -8.93 5.86 7.46
CA PRO A 94 -8.73 4.67 8.27
C PRO A 94 -9.89 4.57 9.26
N ALA A 95 -10.43 3.37 9.43
CA ALA A 95 -11.37 3.12 10.52
C ALA A 95 -10.70 3.56 11.83
N PRO A 96 -11.46 4.09 12.79
CA PRO A 96 -10.91 4.52 14.06
C PRO A 96 -10.05 3.40 14.68
N PRO A 97 -8.92 3.72 15.35
CA PRO A 97 -7.88 2.75 15.75
C PRO A 97 -8.35 1.66 16.73
N TRP A 98 -9.60 1.73 17.21
CA TRP A 98 -10.23 0.83 18.17
C TRP A 98 -11.18 -0.21 17.55
N VAL A 99 -11.00 -0.56 16.27
CA VAL A 99 -11.51 -1.88 15.86
C VAL A 99 -10.67 -2.91 16.61
N ALA A 100 -11.20 -3.40 17.73
CA ALA A 100 -10.61 -4.47 18.53
C ALA A 100 -10.34 -5.62 17.57
N GLN A 101 -9.07 -5.76 17.18
CA GLN A 101 -8.62 -6.85 16.35
C GLN A 101 -8.79 -8.09 17.21
N LYS A 102 -9.92 -8.80 17.06
CA LYS A 102 -10.10 -10.11 17.68
C LYS A 102 -8.91 -10.94 17.20
N ARG A 103 -8.02 -11.29 18.13
CA ARG A 103 -6.94 -12.25 17.84
C ARG A 103 -7.61 -13.43 17.14
N ALA A 104 -7.28 -13.66 15.87
CA ALA A 104 -7.62 -14.91 15.24
C ALA A 104 -6.99 -16.00 16.10
N ALA A 105 -7.82 -16.86 16.68
CA ALA A 105 -7.38 -18.04 17.38
C ALA A 105 -6.87 -19.01 16.32
N TYR A 106 -5.64 -18.80 15.87
CA TYR A 106 -4.93 -19.86 15.16
C TYR A 106 -4.64 -20.94 16.18
N LEU A 107 -5.22 -22.13 15.97
CA LEU A 107 -4.72 -23.34 16.60
C LEU A 107 -3.31 -23.56 16.04
N VAL A 108 -2.32 -22.93 16.65
CA VAL A 108 -0.93 -23.34 16.48
C VAL A 108 -0.88 -24.72 17.11
N GLY A 109 -0.88 -25.75 16.26
CA GLY A 109 -0.70 -27.13 16.71
C GLY A 109 0.45 -27.17 17.71
N ALA A 110 0.20 -27.78 18.87
CA ALA A 110 1.13 -27.80 19.98
C ALA A 110 2.53 -28.16 19.47
N ALA A 111 3.53 -27.34 19.83
CA ALA A 111 4.91 -27.65 19.56
C ALA A 111 5.21 -29.08 20.08
N PRO A 112 5.88 -29.94 19.30
CA PRO A 112 6.25 -31.26 19.77
C PRO A 112 7.07 -31.12 21.05
N LYS A 113 6.64 -31.82 22.11
CA LYS A 113 7.34 -31.81 23.40
C LYS A 113 8.81 -32.16 23.18
N PRO A 114 9.77 -31.44 23.81
CA PRO A 114 11.16 -31.85 23.75
C PRO A 114 11.27 -33.26 24.35
N GLY A 115 11.81 -34.18 23.55
CA GLY A 115 12.08 -35.54 23.99
C GLY A 115 13.02 -35.57 25.20
N PRO A 116 12.99 -36.66 25.99
CA PRO A 116 13.77 -36.74 27.23
C PRO A 116 15.26 -36.60 26.91
N LYS A 117 15.94 -35.72 27.65
CA LYS A 117 17.40 -35.59 27.60
C LYS A 117 18.01 -36.91 28.02
N LYS A 118 18.61 -37.65 27.08
CA LYS A 118 19.48 -38.78 27.42
C LYS A 118 20.65 -38.24 28.24
N LYS A 119 20.74 -38.65 29.51
CA LYS A 119 21.95 -38.49 30.30
C LYS A 119 23.02 -39.37 29.66
N VAL A 120 23.98 -38.76 28.97
CA VAL A 120 25.24 -39.43 28.62
C VAL A 120 26.03 -39.52 29.93
N LYS A 121 26.23 -40.73 30.43
CA LYS A 121 27.10 -41.00 31.58
C LYS A 121 28.54 -41.09 31.04
N PRO A 122 29.54 -40.50 31.71
CA PRO A 122 30.95 -40.59 31.31
C PRO A 122 31.46 -42.03 31.34
#